data_AF-A0A9W4WYJ7-F1
#
_entry.id   AF-A0A9W4WYJ7-F1
#
_cell.length_a   1.000
_cell.length_b   1.000
_cell.length_c   1.000
_cell.angle_alpha   90.00
_cell.angle_beta   90.00
_cell.angle_gamma   90.00
#
_symmetry.space_group_name_H-M   'P 1'
#
loop_
_entity.id
_entity.type
_entity.pdbx_description
1 polymer ?
#
loop_
_entity_poly.entity_id
_entity_poly.type
_entity_poly.pdbx_seq_one_letter_code
_entity_poly.pdbx_strand_id
1 'polypeptide(L)'
;MDESMKVNNLRTLHQIIEDVLRETPDKDNKSVQCFISRMRDRHIREEADAKRLIKKGLTLKPYLYQIPESGKRFEYVVVENNLSERVGDKIEYPEVAR
;
A
#
# COMPACT_ATOMS: atom_id res chain seq x y z
N MET A 1 15.76 22.43 -46.72
CA MET A 1 15.82 22.19 -45.27
C MET A 1 14.71 21.21 -44.98
N ASP A 2 15.06 19.94 -44.78
CA ASP A 2 14.10 18.87 -44.47
C ASP A 2 14.51 18.29 -43.12
N GLU A 3 14.09 18.97 -42.06
CA GLU A 3 14.25 18.50 -40.69
C GLU A 3 13.18 17.44 -40.44
N SER A 4 13.47 16.21 -40.88
CA SER A 4 12.66 15.03 -40.57
C SER A 4 12.56 14.88 -39.04
N MET A 5 11.46 15.33 -38.45
CA MET A 5 11.11 15.08 -37.05
C MET A 5 11.10 13.56 -36.80
N LYS A 6 12.20 13.01 -36.28
CA LYS A 6 12.27 11.62 -35.82
C LYS A 6 11.42 11.49 -34.56
N VAL A 7 10.17 11.07 -34.73
CA VAL A 7 9.28 10.74 -33.62
C VAL A 7 9.66 9.36 -33.10
N ASN A 8 10.44 9.30 -32.02
CA ASN A 8 10.87 8.05 -31.40
C ASN A 8 9.74 7.47 -30.51
N ASN A 9 8.63 7.06 -31.12
CA ASN A 9 7.48 6.47 -30.41
C ASN A 9 7.57 4.92 -30.35
N LEU A 10 8.70 4.38 -29.90
CA LEU A 10 8.86 2.93 -29.64
C LEU A 10 8.32 2.53 -28.26
N ARG A 11 7.18 3.09 -27.85
CA ARG A 11 6.60 2.77 -26.56
C ARG A 11 5.65 1.60 -26.71
N THR A 12 5.94 0.50 -26.01
CA THR A 12 5.06 -0.66 -26.05
C THR A 12 3.74 -0.36 -25.35
N LEU A 13 2.66 -1.04 -25.74
CA LEU A 13 1.36 -0.90 -25.05
C LEU A 13 1.48 -1.09 -23.53
N HIS A 14 2.34 -2.02 -23.09
CA HIS A 14 2.66 -2.22 -21.67
C HIS A 14 3.24 -0.95 -21.03
N GLN A 15 4.22 -0.30 -21.67
CA GLN A 15 4.79 0.94 -21.17
C GLN A 15 3.76 2.07 -21.15
N ILE A 16 2.89 2.18 -22.16
CA ILE A 16 1.80 3.18 -22.22
C ILE A 16 0.83 2.99 -21.05
N ILE A 17 0.37 1.75 -20.83
CA ILE A 17 -0.53 1.40 -19.74
C ILE A 17 0.12 1.69 -18.38
N GLU A 18 1.39 1.33 -18.19
CA GLU A 18 2.11 1.60 -16.94
C GLU A 18 2.22 3.10 -16.64
N ASP A 19 2.55 3.99 -17.60
CA ASP A 19 2.53 5.42 -17.23
C ASP A 19 1.11 5.98 -17.09
N VAL A 20 0.11 5.51 -17.83
CA VAL A 20 -1.28 5.97 -17.61
C VAL A 20 -1.75 5.62 -16.20
N LEU A 21 -1.46 4.40 -15.74
CA LEU A 21 -1.74 3.97 -14.36
C LEU A 21 -0.87 4.71 -13.32
N ARG A 22 0.38 5.06 -13.67
CA ARG A 22 1.29 5.83 -12.80
C ARG A 22 0.91 7.33 -12.74
N GLU A 23 0.34 7.89 -13.79
CA GLU A 23 -0.09 9.29 -13.89
C GLU A 23 -1.46 9.51 -13.26
N THR A 24 -2.31 8.48 -13.24
CA THR A 24 -3.67 8.54 -12.66
C THR A 24 -3.88 7.55 -11.51
N PRO A 25 -3.04 7.52 -10.46
CA PRO A 25 -3.48 6.88 -9.22
C PRO A 25 -4.71 7.66 -8.76
N ASP A 26 -5.81 6.97 -8.45
CA ASP A 26 -6.96 7.59 -7.81
C ASP A 26 -6.53 8.06 -6.40
N LYS A 27 -5.96 9.27 -6.37
CA LYS A 27 -5.46 9.93 -5.16
C LYS A 27 -6.58 10.17 -4.17
N ASP A 28 -7.83 10.18 -4.63
CA ASP A 28 -9.03 10.42 -3.85
C ASP A 28 -9.74 9.14 -3.41
N ASN A 29 -9.10 7.97 -3.60
CA ASN A 29 -9.61 6.71 -3.10
C ASN A 29 -9.63 6.70 -1.56
N LYS A 30 -10.75 7.17 -1.00
CA LYS A 30 -11.00 7.26 0.44
C LYS A 30 -10.81 5.93 1.16
N SER A 31 -11.10 4.81 0.50
CA SER A 31 -10.95 3.47 1.07
C SER A 31 -9.48 3.12 1.28
N VAL A 32 -8.65 3.33 0.25
CA VAL A 32 -7.21 3.09 0.33
C VAL A 32 -6.55 4.06 1.31
N GLN A 33 -6.94 5.35 1.30
CA GLN A 33 -6.40 6.29 2.29
C GLN A 33 -6.73 5.88 3.73
N CYS A 34 -7.99 5.50 4.01
CA CYS A 34 -8.37 5.01 5.34
C CYS A 34 -7.60 3.74 5.73
N PHE A 35 -7.42 2.80 4.80
CA PHE A 35 -6.60 1.62 5.01
C PHE A 35 -5.16 2.00 5.38
N ILE A 36 -4.48 2.81 4.55
CA ILE A 36 -3.08 3.22 4.79
C ILE A 36 -2.92 3.92 6.14
N SER A 37 -3.83 4.85 6.50
CA SER A 37 -3.80 5.51 7.80
C SER A 37 -3.93 4.51 8.95
N ARG A 38 -4.85 3.55 8.86
CA ARG A 38 -5.01 2.49 9.86
C ARG A 38 -3.77 1.60 9.99
N MET A 39 -3.14 1.23 8.87
CA MET A 39 -1.94 0.39 8.89
C MET A 39 -0.77 1.11 9.54
N ARG A 40 -0.62 2.42 9.27
CA ARG A 40 0.37 3.27 9.95
C ARG A 40 0.13 3.33 11.44
N ASP A 41 -1.11 3.55 11.87
CA ASP A 41 -1.44 3.62 13.30
C ASP A 41 -1.13 2.29 14.01
N ARG A 42 -1.43 1.16 13.37
CA ARG A 42 -1.10 -0.17 13.89
C ARG A 42 0.42 -0.39 13.95
N HIS A 43 1.13 -0.04 12.90
CA HIS A 43 2.59 -0.14 12.84
C HIS A 43 3.27 0.69 13.95
N ILE A 44 2.84 1.93 14.17
CA ILE A 44 3.37 2.79 15.24
C ILE A 44 3.16 2.16 16.62
N ARG A 45 2.01 1.53 16.86
CA ARG A 45 1.75 0.81 18.12
C ARG A 45 2.66 -0.40 18.27
N GLU A 46 2.83 -1.19 17.21
CA GLU A 46 3.74 -2.35 17.22
C GLU A 46 5.20 -1.93 17.45
N GLU A 47 5.65 -0.83 16.83
CA GLU A 47 6.98 -0.28 17.10
C GLU A 47 7.16 0.15 18.56
N ALA A 48 6.15 0.80 19.15
CA ALA A 48 6.21 1.23 20.54
C ALA A 48 6.30 0.03 21.50
N ASP A 49 5.52 -1.02 21.24
CA ASP A 49 5.56 -2.25 22.01
C ASP A 49 6.88 -3.00 21.80
N ALA A 50 7.40 -3.07 20.58
CA ALA A 50 8.72 -3.62 20.26
C ALA A 50 9.83 -2.90 21.04
N LYS A 51 9.85 -1.56 21.03
CA LYS A 51 10.80 -0.75 21.81
C LYS A 51 10.71 -1.08 23.30
N ARG A 52 9.49 -1.30 23.83
CA ARG A 52 9.27 -1.72 25.21
C ARG A 52 9.76 -3.14 25.50
N LEU A 53 9.63 -4.07 24.56
CA LEU A 53 10.15 -5.44 24.69
C LEU A 53 11.69 -5.48 24.64
N ILE A 54 12.32 -4.71 23.75
CA ILE A 54 13.78 -4.58 23.69
C ILE A 54 14.32 -4.10 25.04
N LYS A 55 13.68 -3.09 25.64
CA LYS A 55 14.08 -2.57 26.97
C LYS A 55 14.03 -3.65 28.06
N LYS A 56 13.20 -4.68 27.90
CA LYS A 56 13.09 -5.83 28.81
C LYS A 56 14.04 -6.99 28.45
N GLY A 57 14.87 -6.85 27.41
CA GLY A 57 15.76 -7.91 26.94
C GLY A 57 15.04 -9.07 26.25
N LEU A 58 13.81 -8.86 25.76
CA LEU A 58 13.02 -9.88 25.07
C LEU A 58 13.26 -9.85 23.56
N THR A 59 13.18 -11.01 22.92
CA THR A 59 13.30 -11.16 21.47
C THR A 59 12.13 -10.52 20.73
N LEU A 60 12.44 -9.76 19.69
CA LEU A 60 11.44 -9.16 18.80
C LEU A 60 10.90 -10.17 17.80
N LYS A 61 9.60 -10.10 17.55
CA LYS A 61 8.99 -10.68 16.35
C LYS A 61 8.97 -9.61 15.25
N PRO A 62 9.04 -10.02 13.97
CA PRO A 62 8.79 -9.11 12.86
C PRO A 62 7.45 -8.39 13.02
N TYR A 63 7.37 -7.15 12.55
CA TYR A 63 6.12 -6.38 12.55
C TYR A 63 5.08 -7.05 11.65
N LEU A 64 3.87 -7.20 12.16
CA LEU A 64 2.75 -7.82 11.43
C LEU A 64 2.17 -6.85 10.41
N TYR A 65 2.18 -5.56 10.72
CA TYR A 65 1.69 -4.51 9.82
C TYR A 65 2.86 -3.75 9.22
N GLN A 66 3.16 -4.01 7.95
CA GLN A 66 4.11 -3.20 7.18
C GLN A 66 3.39 -2.01 6.54
N ILE A 67 4.08 -0.88 6.36
CA ILE A 67 3.50 0.28 5.67
C ILE A 67 3.72 0.10 4.16
N PRO A 68 2.66 0.09 3.32
CA PRO A 68 2.84 0.03 1.88
C PRO A 68 3.62 1.24 1.36
N GLU A 69 4.65 0.97 0.56
CA GLU A 69 5.37 2.03 -0.14
C GLU A 69 4.51 2.63 -1.25
N SER A 70 4.58 3.96 -1.38
CA SER A 70 3.89 4.67 -2.46
C SER A 70 4.38 4.18 -3.82
N GLY A 71 3.45 3.86 -4.73
CA GLY A 71 3.77 3.35 -6.06
C GLY A 71 4.11 1.85 -6.13
N LYS A 72 4.19 1.15 -4.99
CA LYS A 72 4.27 -0.32 -4.98
C LYS A 72 2.88 -0.93 -4.83
N ARG A 73 2.64 -2.03 -5.56
CA ARG A 73 1.45 -2.87 -5.36
C ARG A 73 1.64 -3.69 -4.09
N PHE A 74 0.56 -3.89 -3.34
CA PHE A 74 0.53 -4.75 -2.16
C PHE A 74 -0.68 -5.67 -2.23
N GLU A 75 -0.58 -6.84 -1.59
CA GLU A 75 -1.68 -7.80 -1.50
C GLU A 75 -2.58 -7.46 -0.32
N TYR A 76 -3.89 -7.57 -0.52
CA TYR A 76 -4.89 -7.35 0.52
C TYR A 76 -6.07 -8.29 0.32
N VAL A 77 -6.79 -8.55 1.39
CA VAL A 77 -8.08 -9.24 1.38
C VAL A 77 -9.16 -8.34 1.97
N VAL A 78 -10.40 -8.54 1.54
CA VAL A 78 -11.57 -7.92 2.16
C VAL A 78 -12.16 -8.93 3.14
N VAL A 79 -12.06 -8.63 4.42
CA VAL A 79 -12.58 -9.43 5.52
C VAL A 79 -13.99 -8.97 5.84
N GLU A 80 -14.93 -9.91 5.85
CA GLU A 80 -16.29 -9.60 6.29
C GLU A 80 -16.29 -9.23 7.77
N ASN A 81 -16.65 -7.99 8.05
CA ASN A 81 -16.76 -7.47 9.40
C ASN A 81 -18.05 -6.67 9.53
N ASN A 82 -18.92 -7.07 10.45
CA ASN A 82 -20.21 -6.42 10.70
C ASN A 82 -20.06 -5.11 11.49
N LEU A 83 -18.83 -4.74 11.91
CA LEU A 83 -18.57 -3.54 12.71
C LEU A 83 -18.47 -2.24 11.89
N SER A 84 -18.26 -2.30 10.58
CA SER A 84 -18.21 -1.10 9.72
C SER A 84 -18.80 -1.40 8.35
N GLU A 85 -19.53 -0.43 7.79
CA GLU A 85 -20.02 -0.50 6.40
C GLU A 85 -18.94 -0.07 5.40
N ARG A 86 -17.90 0.65 5.84
CA ARG A 86 -16.87 1.19 4.95
C ARG A 86 -15.94 0.08 4.48
N VAL A 87 -15.78 -0.07 3.16
CA VAL A 87 -14.91 -1.10 2.58
C VAL A 87 -13.48 -1.00 3.11
N GLY A 88 -12.94 0.22 3.23
CA GLY A 88 -11.58 0.44 3.75
C GLY A 88 -11.37 -0.09 5.17
N ASP A 89 -12.44 -0.23 5.95
CA ASP A 89 -12.35 -0.79 7.28
C ASP A 89 -12.31 -2.31 7.32
N LYS A 90 -12.74 -2.93 6.22
CA LYS A 90 -12.79 -4.36 5.97
C LYS A 90 -11.53 -4.87 5.28
N ILE A 91 -10.63 -3.99 4.82
CA ILE A 91 -9.40 -4.40 4.15
C ILE A 91 -8.34 -4.77 5.19
N GLU A 92 -7.70 -5.92 5.00
CA GLU A 92 -6.67 -6.48 5.89
C GLU A 92 -5.56 -7.17 5.10
N TYR A 93 -4.39 -7.37 5.71
CA TYR A 93 -3.34 -8.21 5.12
C TYR A 93 -3.74 -9.70 5.12
N PRO A 94 -3.44 -10.46 4.04
CA PRO A 94 -3.75 -11.88 3.98
C PRO A 94 -3.15 -12.69 5.13
N GLU A 95 -1.98 -12.28 5.64
CA GLU A 95 -1.28 -12.92 6.76
C GLU A 95 -2.01 -12.75 8.10
N VAL A 96 -2.80 -11.69 8.23
CA VAL A 96 -3.56 -11.33 9.45
C VAL A 96 -4.96 -11.93 9.44
N ALA A 97 -5.55 -12.09 8.25
CA ALA A 97 -6.91 -12.58 8.07
C ALA A 97 -7.04 -14.13 8.07
N ARG A 98 -5.97 -14.86 8.36
CA ARG A 98 -5.93 -16.33 8.41
C ARG A 98 -6.46 -16.90 9.72
#